data_AF-A0A819H4Q2-F1
#
_entry.id   AF-A0A819H4Q2-F1
#
_cell.length_a   1.000
_cell.length_b   1.000
_cell.length_c   1.000
_cell.angle_alpha   90.00
_cell.angle_beta   90.00
_cell.angle_gamma   90.00
#
_symmetry.space_group_name_H-M   'P 1'
#
loop_
_entity.id
_entity.type
_entity.pdbx_description
1 polymer ?
#
loop_
_entity_poly.entity_id
_entity_poly.type
_entity_poly.pdbx_seq_one_letter_code
_entity_poly.pdbx_strand_id
1 'polypeptide(L)'
;MTERKQVLQWNEIQKQAKGALDMWKKRNNQISFSSLSTLVDKDVDEQVFLNEDFSKELCDILEYWHDNRSLNQNQQDKFRKYSQYLLNVTKNNGEATQWLNQQTRLTDLAKKCADDIASHGYYLDIEGTEDPNLQSFDWLIQAYTNTECDQLIDIIVRCVSNRFYTKTLYNLGDVNASILTVTQQFLLITCPDYILTCDTDKSHFQNLLKHMAPHYRELFTHFLPNIEKWTDTVVLCLLYPIRFILSDLNALSLEEKCHIQEALVTMLQKQSLSDPNVEEERITLVHTAINILLDLVHSDPKILSQLKKQANDDSKLLEVLRQFSNDNRNEKMRLHAYELLSLLVPEEEFVAANDAAKVTELFVKIFNEALEEGKDRTAENLMQGLKG
;
A
#
# COMPACT_ATOMS: atom_id res chain seq x y z
N MET A 1 7.24 18.99 22.74
CA MET A 1 6.22 19.52 21.80
C MET A 1 6.49 19.09 20.35
N THR A 2 7.70 18.61 20.02
CA THR A 2 8.16 18.18 18.70
C THR A 2 7.73 16.75 18.31
N GLU A 3 7.82 15.77 19.22
CA GLU A 3 7.41 14.37 18.92
C GLU A 3 5.93 14.23 18.58
N ARG A 4 5.06 14.98 19.27
CA ARG A 4 3.61 14.90 19.06
C ARG A 4 3.17 15.43 17.69
N LYS A 5 3.88 16.44 17.16
CA LYS A 5 3.67 16.95 15.80
C LYS A 5 4.16 15.94 14.75
N GLN A 6 5.32 15.33 14.98
CA GLN A 6 5.85 14.28 14.10
C GLN A 6 4.91 13.07 14.04
N VAL A 7 4.38 12.60 15.17
CA VAL A 7 3.41 11.49 15.21
C VAL A 7 2.09 11.82 14.50
N LEU A 8 1.64 13.07 14.54
CA LEU A 8 0.41 13.49 13.84
C LEU A 8 0.62 13.59 12.32
N GLN A 9 1.75 14.15 11.89
CA GLN A 9 2.14 14.23 10.47
C GLN A 9 2.36 12.82 9.89
N TRP A 10 2.96 11.94 10.70
CA TRP A 10 3.20 10.54 10.43
C TRP A 10 1.91 9.74 10.16
N ASN A 11 0.90 9.89 11.02
CA ASN A 11 -0.39 9.22 10.85
C ASN A 11 -1.13 9.73 9.61
N GLU A 12 -0.99 11.00 9.26
CA GLU A 12 -1.65 11.60 8.08
C GLU A 12 -1.04 11.07 6.77
N ILE A 13 0.26 10.81 6.73
CA ILE A 13 0.95 10.24 5.56
C ILE A 13 0.59 8.77 5.37
N GLN A 14 0.56 8.00 6.45
CA GLN A 14 0.05 6.62 6.40
C GLN A 14 -1.41 6.58 5.94
N LYS A 15 -2.24 7.55 6.37
CA LYS A 15 -3.64 7.69 5.95
C LYS A 15 -3.77 8.04 4.47
N GLN A 16 -2.95 8.94 3.93
CA GLN A 16 -2.97 9.33 2.51
C GLN A 16 -2.50 8.19 1.60
N ALA A 17 -1.41 7.50 1.96
CA ALA A 17 -0.92 6.34 1.23
C ALA A 17 -1.87 5.12 1.35
N LYS A 18 -2.66 5.03 2.42
CA LYS A 18 -3.78 4.06 2.53
C LYS A 18 -4.95 4.46 1.63
N GLY A 19 -5.33 5.74 1.59
CA GLY A 19 -6.38 6.24 0.69
C GLY A 19 -6.07 6.01 -0.79
N ALA A 20 -4.82 6.24 -1.20
CA ALA A 20 -4.29 5.91 -2.52
C ALA A 20 -4.58 4.46 -2.93
N LEU A 21 -4.24 3.57 -2.01
CA LEU A 21 -4.36 2.14 -2.18
C LEU A 21 -5.83 1.70 -2.24
N ASP A 22 -6.66 2.29 -1.38
CA ASP A 22 -8.10 2.00 -1.32
C ASP A 22 -8.85 2.48 -2.57
N MET A 23 -8.45 3.61 -3.17
CA MET A 23 -9.02 4.10 -4.44
C MET A 23 -8.67 3.19 -5.61
N TRP A 24 -7.40 2.79 -5.74
CA TRP A 24 -6.98 1.82 -6.75
C TRP A 24 -7.70 0.48 -6.57
N LYS A 25 -7.78 -0.04 -5.34
CA LYS A 25 -8.56 -1.25 -5.02
C LYS A 25 -10.01 -1.12 -5.45
N LYS A 26 -10.66 0.03 -5.22
CA LYS A 26 -12.04 0.27 -5.67
C LYS A 26 -12.17 0.24 -7.20
N ARG A 27 -11.24 0.87 -7.93
CA ARG A 27 -11.27 0.93 -9.39
C ARG A 27 -10.93 -0.41 -10.04
N ASN A 28 -9.97 -1.16 -9.51
CA ASN A 28 -9.66 -2.50 -10.01
C ASN A 28 -10.65 -3.56 -9.56
N ASN A 29 -11.32 -3.40 -8.42
CA ASN A 29 -12.53 -4.16 -8.13
C ASN A 29 -13.66 -3.85 -9.13
N GLN A 30 -13.65 -2.72 -9.85
CA GLN A 30 -14.58 -2.47 -10.95
C GLN A 30 -14.09 -3.07 -12.28
N ILE A 31 -12.80 -2.99 -12.57
CA ILE A 31 -12.20 -3.50 -13.82
C ILE A 31 -12.11 -5.05 -13.82
N SER A 32 -11.81 -5.67 -12.68
CA SER A 32 -11.67 -7.13 -12.52
C SER A 32 -13.00 -7.87 -12.30
N PHE A 33 -14.06 -7.20 -11.83
CA PHE A 33 -15.36 -7.84 -11.59
C PHE A 33 -16.40 -7.62 -12.69
N SER A 34 -16.12 -6.77 -13.68
CA SER A 34 -17.05 -6.53 -14.81
C SER A 34 -17.37 -7.80 -15.62
N SER A 35 -16.52 -8.83 -15.55
CA SER A 35 -16.74 -10.16 -16.16
C SER A 35 -17.17 -11.27 -15.18
N LEU A 36 -17.29 -10.99 -13.87
CA LEU A 36 -17.53 -11.99 -12.82
C LEU A 36 -18.80 -11.75 -11.98
N SER A 37 -19.65 -10.80 -12.39
CA SER A 37 -20.85 -10.38 -11.63
C SER A 37 -22.05 -11.34 -11.68
N THR A 38 -21.90 -12.57 -12.17
CA THR A 38 -23.03 -13.51 -12.34
C THR A 38 -23.07 -14.70 -11.38
N LEU A 39 -22.16 -14.83 -10.40
CA LEU A 39 -22.08 -16.03 -9.55
C LEU A 39 -22.21 -15.82 -8.04
N VAL A 40 -22.76 -14.69 -7.61
CA VAL A 40 -23.26 -14.57 -6.23
C VAL A 40 -24.74 -14.25 -6.30
N ASP A 41 -25.56 -15.31 -6.38
CA ASP A 41 -26.96 -15.21 -5.99
C ASP A 41 -26.99 -14.55 -4.61
N LYS A 42 -27.75 -13.45 -4.51
CA LYS A 42 -28.00 -12.70 -3.28
C LYS A 42 -28.74 -13.51 -2.20
N ASP A 43 -28.96 -14.80 -2.46
CA ASP A 43 -29.71 -15.73 -1.63
C ASP A 43 -28.84 -16.74 -0.87
N VAL A 44 -27.51 -16.55 -0.81
CA VAL A 44 -26.70 -17.28 0.19
C VAL A 44 -26.94 -16.64 1.55
N ASP A 45 -28.02 -17.10 2.18
CA ASP A 45 -28.45 -16.80 3.54
C ASP A 45 -27.26 -16.60 4.49
N GLU A 46 -27.31 -15.53 5.28
CA GLU A 46 -26.40 -15.26 6.41
C GLU A 46 -26.32 -16.45 7.39
N GLN A 47 -27.23 -17.41 7.32
CA GLN A 47 -27.22 -18.66 8.09
C GLN A 47 -26.13 -19.68 7.67
N VAL A 48 -25.52 -19.56 6.48
CA VAL A 48 -24.41 -20.44 6.06
C VAL A 48 -23.14 -20.15 6.86
N PHE A 49 -23.01 -18.93 7.39
CA PHE A 49 -21.85 -18.42 8.14
C PHE A 49 -21.58 -19.19 9.44
N LEU A 50 -22.60 -19.84 10.00
CA LEU A 50 -22.56 -20.50 11.31
C LEU A 50 -22.54 -22.04 11.24
N ASN A 51 -22.43 -22.62 10.04
CA ASN A 51 -22.34 -24.07 9.95
C ASN A 51 -20.90 -24.56 10.17
N GLU A 52 -20.69 -25.43 11.16
CA GLU A 52 -19.39 -26.07 11.47
C GLU A 52 -18.76 -26.72 10.22
N ASP A 53 -19.59 -27.16 9.26
CA ASP A 53 -19.16 -27.76 8.01
C ASP A 53 -18.33 -26.81 7.15
N PHE A 54 -18.60 -25.49 7.17
CA PHE A 54 -17.87 -24.53 6.33
C PHE A 54 -16.39 -24.42 6.73
N SER A 55 -16.12 -24.16 8.01
CA SER A 55 -14.75 -24.05 8.55
C SER A 55 -13.99 -25.36 8.39
N LYS A 56 -14.68 -26.48 8.66
CA LYS A 56 -14.10 -27.81 8.52
C LYS A 56 -13.68 -28.11 7.09
N GLU A 57 -14.56 -27.88 6.11
CA GLU A 57 -14.22 -28.13 4.71
C GLU A 57 -13.08 -27.24 4.22
N LEU A 58 -13.05 -25.96 4.61
CA LEU A 58 -11.94 -25.07 4.23
C LEU A 58 -10.61 -25.50 4.87
N CYS A 59 -10.64 -25.93 6.14
CA CYS A 59 -9.47 -26.51 6.80
C CYS A 59 -8.99 -27.78 6.08
N ASP A 60 -9.89 -28.71 5.78
CA ASP A 60 -9.53 -29.98 5.13
C ASP A 60 -8.96 -29.75 3.71
N ILE A 61 -9.43 -28.71 3.01
CA ILE A 61 -8.86 -28.25 1.73
C ILE A 61 -7.43 -27.74 1.90
N LEU A 62 -7.19 -26.82 2.85
CA LEU A 62 -5.85 -26.26 3.07
C LEU A 62 -4.85 -27.33 3.55
N GLU A 63 -5.29 -28.21 4.45
CA GLU A 63 -4.49 -29.33 4.93
C GLU A 63 -4.10 -30.26 3.78
N TYR A 64 -5.07 -30.63 2.94
CA TYR A 64 -4.78 -31.44 1.76
C TYR A 64 -3.85 -30.73 0.76
N TRP A 65 -4.06 -29.43 0.52
CA TRP A 65 -3.23 -28.64 -0.39
C TRP A 65 -1.79 -28.50 0.12
N HIS A 66 -1.60 -28.31 1.42
CA HIS A 66 -0.29 -28.31 2.06
C HIS A 66 0.41 -29.67 1.91
N ASP A 67 -0.28 -30.76 2.24
CA ASP A 67 0.32 -32.10 2.25
C ASP A 67 0.60 -32.65 0.85
N ASN A 68 -0.27 -32.37 -0.13
CA ASN A 68 -0.24 -33.00 -1.46
C ASN A 68 0.16 -32.04 -2.59
N ARG A 69 0.29 -30.75 -2.29
CA ARG A 69 0.63 -29.67 -3.24
C ARG A 69 -0.27 -29.58 -4.47
N SER A 70 -1.46 -30.17 -4.38
CA SER A 70 -2.44 -30.21 -5.46
C SER A 70 -3.82 -30.43 -4.88
N LEU A 71 -4.82 -29.90 -5.57
CA LEU A 71 -6.24 -30.11 -5.26
C LEU A 71 -6.92 -30.73 -6.47
N ASN A 72 -7.87 -31.65 -6.25
CA ASN A 72 -8.76 -32.11 -7.32
C ASN A 72 -9.81 -31.05 -7.67
N GLN A 73 -10.45 -31.15 -8.84
CA GLN A 73 -11.39 -30.13 -9.32
C GLN A 73 -12.47 -29.74 -8.31
N ASN A 74 -13.06 -30.72 -7.60
CA ASN A 74 -14.09 -30.44 -6.60
C ASN A 74 -13.53 -29.65 -5.40
N GLN A 75 -12.32 -29.98 -4.94
CA GLN A 75 -11.63 -29.21 -3.90
C GLN A 75 -11.28 -27.80 -4.37
N GLN A 76 -10.83 -27.65 -5.62
CA GLN A 76 -10.52 -26.34 -6.21
C GLN A 76 -11.76 -25.44 -6.29
N ASP A 77 -12.88 -25.99 -6.77
CA ASP A 77 -14.14 -25.25 -6.91
C ASP A 77 -14.70 -24.84 -5.53
N LYS A 78 -14.61 -25.73 -4.54
CA LYS A 78 -14.97 -25.41 -3.15
C LYS A 78 -14.07 -24.35 -2.56
N PHE A 79 -12.75 -24.47 -2.74
CA PHE A 79 -11.79 -23.49 -2.20
C PHE A 79 -12.07 -22.10 -2.77
N ARG A 80 -12.23 -22.03 -4.09
CA ARG A 80 -12.58 -20.80 -4.80
C ARG A 80 -13.86 -20.17 -4.24
N LYS A 81 -14.93 -20.97 -4.15
CA LYS A 81 -16.24 -20.51 -3.66
C LYS A 81 -16.14 -19.99 -2.22
N TYR A 82 -15.47 -20.72 -1.34
CA TYR A 82 -15.39 -20.39 0.08
C TYR A 82 -14.50 -19.20 0.38
N SER A 83 -13.32 -19.10 -0.24
CA SER A 83 -12.43 -17.96 -0.07
C SER A 83 -13.04 -16.68 -0.64
N GLN A 84 -13.69 -16.75 -1.81
CA GLN A 84 -14.37 -15.59 -2.40
C GLN A 84 -15.53 -15.13 -1.52
N TYR A 85 -16.32 -16.08 -0.99
CA TYR A 85 -17.39 -15.77 -0.05
C TYR A 85 -16.84 -15.08 1.20
N LEU A 86 -15.80 -15.63 1.85
CA LEU A 86 -15.15 -15.04 3.02
C LEU A 86 -14.66 -13.62 2.75
N LEU A 87 -13.98 -13.39 1.62
CA LEU A 87 -13.51 -12.06 1.24
C LEU A 87 -14.68 -11.07 1.12
N ASN A 88 -15.81 -11.50 0.56
CA ASN A 88 -16.96 -10.63 0.38
C ASN A 88 -17.66 -10.30 1.70
N VAL A 89 -17.85 -11.29 2.57
CA VAL A 89 -18.56 -11.06 3.85
C VAL A 89 -17.72 -10.28 4.86
N THR A 90 -16.41 -10.51 4.92
CA THR A 90 -15.51 -9.80 5.86
C THR A 90 -15.32 -8.33 5.53
N LYS A 91 -15.61 -7.89 4.30
CA LYS A 91 -15.50 -6.46 3.92
C LYS A 91 -16.46 -5.55 4.67
N ASN A 92 -17.66 -6.02 5.00
CA ASN A 92 -18.74 -5.17 5.51
C ASN A 92 -19.49 -5.76 6.71
N ASN A 93 -19.09 -6.94 7.21
CA ASN A 93 -19.78 -7.62 8.30
C ASN A 93 -18.83 -7.85 9.49
N GLY A 94 -19.10 -7.16 10.60
CA GLY A 94 -18.30 -7.26 11.83
C GLY A 94 -18.37 -8.62 12.51
N GLU A 95 -19.50 -9.33 12.43
CA GLU A 95 -19.62 -10.71 12.93
C GLU A 95 -18.74 -11.66 12.13
N ALA A 96 -18.66 -11.43 10.82
CA ALA A 96 -17.81 -12.24 9.95
C ALA A 96 -16.32 -12.08 10.25
N THR A 97 -15.92 -10.84 10.50
CA THR A 97 -14.58 -10.50 10.98
C THR A 97 -14.25 -11.17 12.32
N GLN A 98 -15.15 -11.07 13.29
CA GLN A 98 -14.94 -11.67 14.62
C GLN A 98 -14.81 -13.19 14.56
N TRP A 99 -15.67 -13.85 13.77
CA TRP A 99 -15.62 -15.31 13.62
C TRP A 99 -14.33 -15.77 12.94
N LEU A 100 -13.86 -15.06 11.90
CA LEU A 100 -12.61 -15.43 11.22
C LEU A 100 -11.41 -15.33 12.19
N ASN A 101 -11.39 -14.29 13.03
CA ASN A 101 -10.38 -14.13 14.10
C ASN A 101 -10.41 -15.26 15.14
N GLN A 102 -11.54 -15.96 15.31
CA GLN A 102 -11.68 -17.10 16.22
C GLN A 102 -11.30 -18.44 15.58
N GLN A 103 -11.07 -18.51 14.26
CA GLN A 103 -10.76 -19.77 13.56
C GLN A 103 -9.28 -20.18 13.66
N THR A 104 -8.81 -20.54 14.87
CA THR A 104 -7.39 -20.87 15.11
C THR A 104 -6.86 -21.97 14.17
N ARG A 105 -7.60 -23.07 13.95
CA ARG A 105 -7.18 -24.15 13.04
C ARG A 105 -7.00 -23.64 11.60
N LEU A 106 -7.92 -22.83 11.12
CA LEU A 106 -7.85 -22.26 9.78
C LEU A 106 -6.65 -21.32 9.64
N THR A 107 -6.41 -20.49 10.66
CA THR A 107 -5.25 -19.60 10.72
C THR A 107 -3.95 -20.39 10.72
N ASP A 108 -3.82 -21.45 11.52
CA ASP A 108 -2.62 -22.28 11.57
C ASP A 108 -2.33 -23.00 10.25
N LEU A 109 -3.37 -23.47 9.55
CA LEU A 109 -3.22 -24.06 8.22
C LEU A 109 -2.82 -23.01 7.19
N ALA A 110 -3.40 -21.81 7.24
CA ALA A 110 -2.97 -20.70 6.39
C ALA A 110 -1.50 -20.33 6.65
N LYS A 111 -1.02 -20.36 7.90
CA LYS A 111 0.41 -20.17 8.23
C LYS A 111 1.28 -21.22 7.57
N LYS A 112 0.90 -22.49 7.60
CA LYS A 112 1.67 -23.58 6.97
C LYS A 112 1.77 -23.40 5.45
N CYS A 113 0.66 -23.09 4.78
CA CYS A 113 0.67 -22.82 3.34
C CYS A 113 1.52 -21.58 3.01
N ALA A 114 1.41 -20.50 3.79
CA ALA A 114 2.24 -19.31 3.63
C ALA A 114 3.73 -19.58 3.90
N ASP A 115 4.06 -20.47 4.83
CA ASP A 115 5.44 -20.88 5.11
C ASP A 115 6.07 -21.65 3.95
N ASP A 116 5.29 -22.50 3.28
CA ASP A 116 5.73 -23.19 2.06
C ASP A 116 6.01 -22.20 0.92
N ILE A 117 5.16 -21.19 0.76
CA ILE A 117 5.40 -20.09 -0.18
C ILE A 117 6.67 -19.32 0.23
N ALA A 118 6.78 -18.94 1.50
CA ALA A 118 7.88 -18.11 1.99
C ALA A 118 9.25 -18.80 1.87
N SER A 119 9.31 -20.09 2.22
CA SER A 119 10.53 -20.87 2.34
C SER A 119 10.96 -21.49 1.01
N HIS A 120 10.01 -21.99 0.24
CA HIS A 120 10.29 -22.81 -0.94
C HIS A 120 9.81 -22.18 -2.25
N GLY A 121 8.93 -21.18 -2.18
CA GLY A 121 8.27 -20.62 -3.34
C GLY A 121 7.27 -21.58 -3.97
N TYR A 122 6.81 -22.59 -3.22
CA TYR A 122 5.75 -23.46 -3.69
C TYR A 122 4.52 -22.62 -4.05
N TYR A 123 3.77 -23.09 -5.05
CA TYR A 123 2.53 -22.47 -5.53
C TYR A 123 2.70 -21.15 -6.31
N LEU A 124 3.88 -20.52 -6.26
CA LEU A 124 4.19 -19.37 -7.09
C LEU A 124 4.46 -19.81 -8.54
N ASP A 125 4.28 -18.87 -9.47
CA ASP A 125 4.68 -19.07 -10.85
C ASP A 125 6.20 -19.33 -10.95
N ILE A 126 6.56 -20.59 -11.19
CA ILE A 126 7.90 -21.02 -11.52
C ILE A 126 7.81 -21.56 -12.95
N GLU A 127 8.40 -20.83 -13.90
CA GLU A 127 8.49 -21.21 -15.34
C GLU A 127 7.21 -21.00 -16.19
N GLY A 128 6.30 -20.12 -15.78
CA GLY A 128 5.13 -19.71 -16.57
C GLY A 128 3.87 -20.54 -16.32
N THR A 129 3.79 -21.21 -15.17
CA THR A 129 2.62 -21.98 -14.73
C THR A 129 2.23 -21.58 -13.31
N GLU A 130 1.10 -20.87 -13.17
CA GLU A 130 0.56 -20.51 -11.86
C GLU A 130 -0.18 -21.69 -11.22
N ASP A 131 -0.06 -21.84 -9.89
CA ASP A 131 -0.92 -22.79 -9.17
C ASP A 131 -2.38 -22.29 -9.20
N PRO A 132 -3.34 -23.11 -9.66
CA PRO A 132 -4.75 -22.71 -9.79
C PRO A 132 -5.41 -22.35 -8.46
N ASN A 133 -4.80 -22.73 -7.33
CA ASN A 133 -5.30 -22.50 -5.98
C ASN A 133 -4.74 -21.22 -5.36
N LEU A 134 -3.67 -20.64 -5.90
CA LEU A 134 -3.04 -19.44 -5.35
C LEU A 134 -4.04 -18.28 -5.30
N GLN A 135 -4.93 -18.17 -6.28
CA GLN A 135 -5.96 -17.11 -6.30
C GLN A 135 -6.96 -17.25 -5.14
N SER A 136 -7.32 -18.50 -4.81
CA SER A 136 -8.23 -18.79 -3.70
C SER A 136 -7.53 -18.55 -2.35
N PHE A 137 -6.24 -18.84 -2.27
CA PHE A 137 -5.43 -18.52 -1.09
C PHE A 137 -5.23 -17.01 -0.92
N ASP A 138 -4.98 -16.28 -2.00
CA ASP A 138 -4.89 -14.82 -2.02
C ASP A 138 -6.17 -14.17 -1.47
N TRP A 139 -7.35 -14.64 -1.90
CA TRP A 139 -8.63 -14.16 -1.33
C TRP A 139 -8.79 -14.46 0.15
N LEU A 140 -8.30 -15.62 0.62
CA LEU A 140 -8.33 -15.95 2.04
C LEU A 140 -7.43 -14.99 2.85
N ILE A 141 -6.22 -14.67 2.36
CA ILE A 141 -5.35 -13.69 3.01
C ILE A 141 -5.97 -12.29 3.00
N GLN A 142 -6.56 -11.86 1.88
CA GLN A 142 -7.31 -10.60 1.82
C GLN A 142 -8.50 -10.56 2.80
N ALA A 143 -9.16 -11.69 3.05
CA ALA A 143 -10.21 -11.76 4.07
C ALA A 143 -9.62 -11.52 5.47
N TYR A 144 -8.46 -12.09 5.80
CA TYR A 144 -7.76 -11.80 7.05
C TYR A 144 -7.31 -10.33 7.15
N THR A 145 -6.89 -9.70 6.03
CA THR A 145 -6.58 -8.26 6.01
C THR A 145 -7.76 -7.41 6.52
N ASN A 146 -9.00 -7.75 6.15
CA ASN A 146 -10.20 -7.02 6.60
C ASN A 146 -10.48 -7.18 8.11
N THR A 147 -9.85 -8.17 8.76
CA THR A 147 -10.08 -8.49 10.16
C THR A 147 -9.07 -7.88 11.12
N GLU A 148 -8.03 -7.23 10.60
CA GLU A 148 -6.86 -6.77 11.37
C GLU A 148 -6.24 -7.90 12.22
N CYS A 149 -6.41 -9.16 11.79
CA CYS A 149 -5.78 -10.33 12.41
C CYS A 149 -4.27 -10.19 12.30
N ASP A 150 -3.54 -10.21 13.42
CA ASP A 150 -2.08 -10.15 13.45
C ASP A 150 -1.42 -11.54 13.40
N GLN A 151 -2.20 -12.61 13.51
CA GLN A 151 -1.67 -13.96 13.72
C GLN A 151 -0.83 -14.49 12.55
N LEU A 152 -1.01 -13.99 11.32
CA LEU A 152 -0.21 -14.38 10.15
C LEU A 152 0.98 -13.43 9.92
N ILE A 153 1.19 -12.40 10.74
CA ILE A 153 2.13 -11.32 10.41
C ILE A 153 3.56 -11.81 10.17
N ASP A 154 4.07 -12.67 11.06
CA ASP A 154 5.43 -13.20 10.96
C ASP A 154 5.67 -13.91 9.63
N ILE A 155 4.70 -14.70 9.18
CA ILE A 155 4.86 -15.50 7.97
C ILE A 155 4.67 -14.65 6.70
N ILE A 156 3.79 -13.66 6.75
CA ILE A 156 3.59 -12.72 5.64
C ILE A 156 4.80 -11.78 5.52
N VAL A 157 5.39 -11.33 6.63
CA VAL A 157 6.67 -10.60 6.63
C VAL A 157 7.77 -11.43 5.99
N ARG A 158 7.82 -12.74 6.26
CA ARG A 158 8.77 -13.66 5.58
C ARG A 158 8.48 -13.78 4.08
N CYS A 159 7.23 -13.75 3.64
CA CYS A 159 6.89 -13.71 2.21
C CYS A 159 7.45 -12.46 1.52
N VAL A 160 7.34 -11.28 2.15
CA VAL A 160 7.84 -10.00 1.59
C VAL A 160 9.37 -9.86 1.72
N SER A 161 9.98 -10.55 2.68
CA SER A 161 11.44 -10.51 2.92
C SER A 161 12.22 -11.57 2.14
N ASN A 162 11.56 -12.40 1.33
CA ASN A 162 12.22 -13.52 0.64
C ASN A 162 12.71 -13.14 -0.77
N ARG A 163 13.49 -14.05 -1.36
CA ARG A 163 14.02 -13.91 -2.73
C ARG A 163 12.95 -13.94 -3.82
N PHE A 164 11.76 -14.49 -3.55
CA PHE A 164 10.69 -14.58 -4.54
C PHE A 164 10.01 -13.23 -4.71
N TYR A 165 9.75 -12.52 -3.60
CA TYR A 165 9.26 -11.15 -3.63
C TYR A 165 10.18 -10.25 -4.47
N THR A 166 11.48 -10.24 -4.18
CA THR A 166 12.42 -9.37 -4.90
C THR A 166 12.51 -9.73 -6.38
N LYS A 167 12.58 -11.02 -6.74
CA LYS A 167 12.56 -11.47 -8.14
C LYS A 167 11.27 -11.06 -8.86
N THR A 168 10.12 -11.30 -8.25
CA THR A 168 8.81 -10.92 -8.80
C THR A 168 8.72 -9.41 -9.00
N LEU A 169 9.26 -8.64 -8.04
CA LEU A 169 9.33 -7.19 -8.14
C LEU A 169 10.21 -6.76 -9.31
N TYR A 170 11.45 -7.25 -9.45
CA TYR A 170 12.35 -6.91 -10.57
C TYR A 170 11.77 -7.25 -11.96
N ASN A 171 11.07 -8.37 -12.07
CA ASN A 171 10.45 -8.81 -13.31
C ASN A 171 9.31 -7.89 -13.78
N LEU A 172 8.77 -7.01 -12.93
CA LEU A 172 7.77 -6.02 -13.36
C LEU A 172 8.32 -5.07 -14.43
N GLY A 173 9.62 -4.75 -14.39
CA GLY A 173 10.23 -3.75 -15.29
C GLY A 173 10.31 -4.20 -16.75
N ASP A 174 10.23 -5.51 -16.98
CA ASP A 174 10.36 -6.13 -18.31
C ASP A 174 9.00 -6.35 -19.01
N VAL A 175 7.89 -6.14 -18.30
CA VAL A 175 6.56 -6.48 -18.82
C VAL A 175 5.71 -5.21 -18.91
N ASN A 176 5.27 -4.86 -20.12
CA ASN A 176 4.17 -3.92 -20.37
C ASN A 176 2.81 -4.48 -19.89
N ALA A 177 2.78 -5.21 -18.78
CA ALA A 177 1.60 -5.88 -18.27
C ALA A 177 0.68 -4.84 -17.66
N SER A 178 -0.48 -4.66 -18.28
CA SER A 178 -1.62 -3.96 -17.69
C SER A 178 -2.29 -4.77 -16.57
N ILE A 179 -2.02 -6.07 -16.48
CA ILE A 179 -2.66 -7.02 -15.56
C ILE A 179 -1.59 -7.81 -14.82
N LEU A 180 -1.68 -7.85 -13.50
CA LEU A 180 -0.80 -8.67 -12.66
C LEU A 180 -1.18 -10.14 -12.77
N THR A 181 -0.18 -11.01 -12.75
CA THR A 181 -0.40 -12.44 -12.47
C THR A 181 -0.83 -12.62 -11.02
N VAL A 182 -1.44 -13.77 -10.69
CA VAL A 182 -1.87 -14.06 -9.31
C VAL A 182 -0.67 -14.06 -8.37
N THR A 183 0.47 -14.56 -8.82
CA THR A 183 1.75 -14.51 -8.09
C THR A 183 2.17 -13.09 -7.76
N GLN A 184 2.09 -12.18 -8.74
CA GLN A 184 2.45 -10.78 -8.54
C GLN A 184 1.45 -10.07 -7.61
N GLN A 185 0.15 -10.31 -7.79
CA GLN A 185 -0.90 -9.78 -6.91
C GLN A 185 -0.67 -10.20 -5.46
N PHE A 186 -0.44 -11.50 -5.21
CA PHE A 186 -0.25 -12.04 -3.88
C PHE A 186 0.99 -11.46 -3.18
N LEU A 187 2.15 -11.51 -3.85
CA LEU A 187 3.42 -11.10 -3.25
C LEU A 187 3.57 -9.58 -3.16
N LEU A 188 3.16 -8.83 -4.19
CA LEU A 188 3.47 -7.40 -4.31
C LEU A 188 2.34 -6.49 -3.79
N ILE A 189 1.14 -7.03 -3.58
CA ILE A 189 -0.01 -6.25 -3.10
C ILE A 189 -0.59 -6.86 -1.83
N THR A 190 -1.11 -8.09 -1.89
CA THR A 190 -1.87 -8.68 -0.76
C THR A 190 -1.00 -8.85 0.49
N CYS A 191 0.21 -9.41 0.35
CA CYS A 191 1.12 -9.58 1.48
C CYS A 191 1.54 -8.22 2.08
N PRO A 192 2.01 -7.23 1.29
CA PRO A 192 2.33 -5.92 1.85
C PRO A 192 1.15 -5.17 2.49
N ASP A 193 -0.03 -5.28 1.89
CA ASP A 193 -1.26 -4.67 2.43
C ASP A 193 -1.63 -5.26 3.79
N TYR A 194 -1.54 -6.58 3.92
CA TYR A 194 -1.76 -7.27 5.19
C TYR A 194 -0.82 -6.73 6.28
N ILE A 195 0.47 -6.57 5.97
CA ILE A 195 1.45 -6.04 6.93
C ILE A 195 1.09 -4.61 7.36
N LEU A 196 0.66 -3.77 6.41
CA LEU A 196 0.35 -2.35 6.67
C LEU A 196 -1.01 -2.12 7.33
N THR A 197 -1.91 -3.12 7.32
CA THR A 197 -3.24 -3.05 7.95
C THR A 197 -3.23 -3.59 9.36
N CYS A 198 -2.36 -4.55 9.67
CA CYS A 198 -2.12 -4.98 11.04
C CYS A 198 -1.45 -3.84 11.82
N ASP A 199 -1.97 -3.53 13.01
CA ASP A 199 -1.34 -2.61 13.97
C ASP A 199 -0.10 -3.30 14.56
N THR A 200 0.93 -3.40 13.73
CA THR A 200 2.13 -4.16 14.04
C THR A 200 2.97 -3.40 15.04
N ASP A 201 3.53 -4.13 16.00
CA ASP A 201 4.51 -3.53 16.89
C ASP A 201 5.69 -2.99 16.07
N LYS A 202 6.36 -1.96 16.61
CA LYS A 202 7.53 -1.36 15.95
C LYS A 202 8.64 -2.37 15.64
N SER A 203 8.68 -3.52 16.33
CA SER A 203 9.74 -4.51 16.17
C SER A 203 9.62 -5.31 14.87
N HIS A 204 8.41 -5.67 14.45
CA HIS A 204 8.17 -6.36 13.18
C HIS A 204 8.52 -5.48 11.99
N PHE A 205 8.08 -4.20 12.01
CA PHE A 205 8.46 -3.23 10.97
C PHE A 205 9.97 -3.00 10.92
N GLN A 206 10.64 -2.86 12.08
CA GLN A 206 12.10 -2.70 12.11
C GLN A 206 12.85 -3.91 11.56
N ASN A 207 12.36 -5.13 11.79
CA ASN A 207 12.97 -6.34 11.24
C ASN A 207 12.76 -6.44 9.73
N LEU A 208 11.54 -6.15 9.25
CA LEU A 208 11.24 -6.05 7.81
C LEU A 208 12.14 -5.02 7.14
N LEU A 209 12.26 -3.83 7.72
CA LEU A 209 13.12 -2.75 7.22
C LEU A 209 14.58 -3.16 7.13
N LYS A 210 15.13 -3.82 8.16
CA LYS A 210 16.51 -4.33 8.12
C LYS A 210 16.76 -5.29 6.97
N HIS A 211 15.77 -6.09 6.58
CA HIS A 211 15.89 -7.02 5.46
C HIS A 211 15.67 -6.35 4.11
N MET A 212 14.74 -5.42 4.02
CA MET A 212 14.39 -4.77 2.76
C MET A 212 15.30 -3.59 2.40
N ALA A 213 15.90 -2.93 3.39
CA ALA A 213 16.74 -1.75 3.21
C ALA A 213 17.84 -1.91 2.14
N PRO A 214 18.65 -3.00 2.16
CA PRO A 214 19.67 -3.23 1.14
C PRO A 214 19.12 -3.34 -0.28
N HIS A 215 17.92 -3.89 -0.44
CA HIS A 215 17.29 -4.12 -1.74
C HIS A 215 16.65 -2.87 -2.33
N TYR A 216 16.31 -1.86 -1.53
CA TYR A 216 15.70 -0.63 -2.05
C TYR A 216 16.63 0.14 -2.99
N ARG A 217 17.93 0.21 -2.67
CA ARG A 217 18.91 0.85 -3.55
C ARG A 217 18.94 0.18 -4.92
N GLU A 218 18.97 -1.15 -4.93
CA GLU A 218 18.97 -1.94 -6.15
C GLU A 218 17.65 -1.79 -6.93
N LEU A 219 16.51 -1.78 -6.24
CA LEU A 219 15.18 -1.57 -6.83
C LEU A 219 15.08 -0.21 -7.53
N PHE A 220 15.41 0.88 -6.84
CA PHE A 220 15.38 2.21 -7.46
C PHE A 220 16.36 2.31 -8.63
N THR A 221 17.55 1.74 -8.50
CA THR A 221 18.54 1.72 -9.60
C THR A 221 18.01 0.98 -10.84
N HIS A 222 17.27 -0.12 -10.64
CA HIS A 222 16.68 -0.92 -11.72
C HIS A 222 15.50 -0.21 -12.39
N PHE A 223 14.60 0.38 -11.60
CA PHE A 223 13.33 0.90 -12.10
C PHE A 223 13.40 2.34 -12.61
N LEU A 224 14.17 3.23 -11.97
CA LEU A 224 14.21 4.67 -12.29
C LEU A 224 14.56 4.99 -13.75
N PRO A 225 15.49 4.28 -14.42
CA PRO A 225 15.80 4.57 -15.83
C PRO A 225 14.58 4.47 -16.76
N ASN A 226 13.60 3.63 -16.42
CA ASN A 226 12.42 3.34 -17.24
C ASN A 226 11.13 3.99 -16.72
N ILE A 227 11.23 4.97 -15.82
CA ILE A 227 10.07 5.55 -15.14
C ILE A 227 8.98 6.13 -16.06
N GLU A 228 9.34 6.62 -17.23
CA GLU A 228 8.39 7.12 -18.23
C GLU A 228 7.46 6.03 -18.77
N LYS A 229 7.89 4.77 -18.67
CA LYS A 229 7.17 3.58 -19.12
C LYS A 229 6.48 2.83 -17.98
N TRP A 230 6.57 3.31 -16.74
CA TRP A 230 5.90 2.65 -15.64
C TRP A 230 4.38 2.66 -15.89
N THR A 231 3.77 1.49 -15.81
CA THR A 231 2.32 1.33 -15.75
C THR A 231 1.84 1.62 -14.33
N ASP A 232 0.56 1.92 -14.15
CA ASP A 232 -0.02 2.14 -12.82
C ASP A 232 0.16 0.92 -11.91
N THR A 233 0.20 -0.27 -12.50
CA THR A 233 0.52 -1.52 -11.84
C THR A 233 1.94 -1.54 -11.25
N VAL A 234 2.95 -1.11 -12.02
CA VAL A 234 4.33 -0.99 -11.53
C VAL A 234 4.40 0.04 -10.41
N VAL A 235 3.74 1.17 -10.59
CA VAL A 235 3.64 2.25 -9.62
C VAL A 235 3.10 1.72 -8.27
N LEU A 236 1.99 0.99 -8.30
CA LEU A 236 1.39 0.42 -7.10
C LEU A 236 2.35 -0.52 -6.34
N CYS A 237 2.96 -1.45 -7.07
CA CYS A 237 3.89 -2.41 -6.48
C CYS A 237 5.09 -1.72 -5.82
N LEU A 238 5.51 -0.55 -6.34
CA LEU A 238 6.58 0.26 -5.77
C LEU A 238 6.13 1.12 -4.57
N LEU A 239 4.84 1.46 -4.46
CA LEU A 239 4.31 2.21 -3.31
C LEU A 239 4.48 1.44 -1.99
N TYR A 240 4.36 0.12 -1.99
CA TYR A 240 4.50 -0.70 -0.77
C TYR A 240 5.92 -0.70 -0.18
N PRO A 241 6.99 -1.03 -0.94
CA PRO A 241 8.37 -0.79 -0.57
C PRO A 241 8.59 0.58 0.07
N ILE A 242 8.06 1.61 -0.58
CA ILE A 242 8.17 3.00 -0.13
C ILE A 242 7.45 3.23 1.21
N ARG A 243 6.25 2.66 1.41
CA ARG A 243 5.53 2.75 2.70
C ARG A 243 6.26 2.02 3.83
N PHE A 244 6.92 0.91 3.54
CA PHE A 244 7.78 0.26 4.52
C PHE A 244 8.96 1.13 4.91
N ILE A 245 9.69 1.71 3.95
CA ILE A 245 10.77 2.67 4.18
C ILE A 245 10.30 3.81 5.09
N LEU A 246 9.12 4.35 4.79
CA LEU A 246 8.55 5.42 5.58
C LEU A 246 8.39 5.00 7.05
N SER A 247 7.95 3.76 7.31
CA SER A 247 7.54 3.28 8.64
C SER A 247 8.55 3.51 9.77
N ASP A 248 9.84 3.64 9.44
CA ASP A 248 10.87 4.10 10.38
C ASP A 248 11.99 4.87 9.66
N LEU A 249 11.64 6.03 9.07
CA LEU A 249 12.63 6.92 8.43
C LEU A 249 13.82 7.27 9.34
N ASN A 250 13.61 7.29 10.66
CA ASN A 250 14.67 7.60 11.63
C ASN A 250 15.67 6.45 11.81
N ALA A 251 15.28 5.20 11.51
CA ALA A 251 16.17 4.05 11.53
C ALA A 251 17.09 3.98 10.29
N LEU A 252 16.79 4.72 9.23
CA LEU A 252 17.61 4.76 8.02
C LEU A 252 18.89 5.57 8.23
N SER A 253 19.99 5.08 7.70
CA SER A 253 21.25 5.84 7.61
C SER A 253 21.10 7.04 6.69
N LEU A 254 21.95 8.05 6.88
CA LEU A 254 21.98 9.23 6.00
C LEU A 254 22.22 8.83 4.53
N GLU A 255 23.06 7.82 4.27
CA GLU A 255 23.31 7.34 2.91
C GLU A 255 22.02 6.81 2.27
N GLU A 256 21.26 5.97 2.96
CA GLU A 256 19.98 5.43 2.47
C GLU A 256 18.97 6.54 2.22
N LYS A 257 18.86 7.52 3.13
CA LYS A 257 18.01 8.70 2.96
C LYS A 257 18.37 9.50 1.72
N CYS A 258 19.66 9.71 1.44
CA CYS A 258 20.12 10.39 0.24
C CYS A 258 19.70 9.64 -1.04
N HIS A 259 19.85 8.30 -1.07
CA HIS A 259 19.46 7.51 -2.24
C HIS A 259 17.94 7.58 -2.50
N ILE A 260 17.12 7.50 -1.45
CA ILE A 260 15.66 7.64 -1.58
C ILE A 260 15.31 9.04 -2.08
N GLN A 261 15.96 10.07 -1.54
CA GLN A 261 15.76 11.46 -1.99
C GLN A 261 16.09 11.63 -3.47
N GLU A 262 17.22 11.10 -3.95
CA GLU A 262 17.61 11.16 -5.37
C GLU A 262 16.59 10.44 -6.27
N ALA A 263 16.08 9.28 -5.83
CA ALA A 263 15.07 8.52 -6.54
C ALA A 263 13.76 9.30 -6.70
N LEU A 264 13.25 9.87 -5.61
CA LEU A 264 12.01 10.63 -5.59
C LEU A 264 12.11 11.93 -6.41
N VAL A 265 13.24 12.63 -6.32
CA VAL A 265 13.50 13.82 -7.15
C VAL A 265 13.52 13.44 -8.63
N THR A 266 14.23 12.37 -8.98
CA THR A 266 14.27 11.86 -10.37
C THR A 266 12.87 11.51 -10.85
N MET A 267 12.05 10.93 -9.97
CA MET A 267 10.66 10.61 -10.29
C MET A 267 9.82 11.85 -10.57
N LEU A 268 9.86 12.85 -9.69
CA LEU A 268 9.10 14.08 -9.88
C LEU A 268 9.52 14.83 -11.15
N GLN A 269 10.81 14.84 -11.49
CA GLN A 269 11.34 15.55 -12.65
C GLN A 269 10.96 14.93 -14.01
N LYS A 270 10.30 13.78 -14.04
CA LYS A 270 9.99 13.07 -15.28
C LYS A 270 8.68 13.56 -15.88
N GLN A 271 8.79 14.13 -17.07
CA GLN A 271 7.75 14.89 -17.77
C GLN A 271 6.42 14.14 -17.96
N SER A 272 6.44 12.81 -18.04
CA SER A 272 5.23 11.98 -18.15
C SER A 272 4.32 12.01 -16.90
N LEU A 273 4.83 12.48 -15.77
CA LEU A 273 4.06 12.63 -14.52
C LEU A 273 3.49 14.04 -14.35
N SER A 274 3.94 15.00 -15.18
CA SER A 274 3.53 16.41 -15.17
C SER A 274 2.42 16.72 -16.19
N ASP A 275 1.98 15.75 -16.99
CA ASP A 275 0.93 15.96 -17.99
C ASP A 275 -0.45 16.16 -17.32
N PRO A 276 -1.19 17.23 -17.63
CA PRO A 276 -2.52 17.48 -17.06
C PRO A 276 -3.58 16.43 -17.44
N ASN A 277 -3.29 15.49 -18.34
CA ASN A 277 -4.17 14.34 -18.66
C ASN A 277 -3.79 13.06 -17.92
N VAL A 278 -2.86 13.14 -16.97
CA VAL A 278 -2.39 12.01 -16.17
C VAL A 278 -3.51 11.41 -15.31
N GLU A 279 -3.56 10.07 -15.28
CA GLU A 279 -4.52 9.27 -14.51
C GLU A 279 -4.35 9.46 -12.98
N GLU A 280 -5.42 9.24 -12.22
CA GLU A 280 -5.53 9.51 -10.76
C GLU A 280 -4.44 8.80 -9.92
N GLU A 281 -4.03 7.61 -10.35
CA GLU A 281 -3.01 6.76 -9.73
C GLU A 281 -1.62 7.44 -9.74
N ARG A 282 -1.30 8.10 -10.86
CA ARG A 282 -0.04 8.82 -11.03
C ARG A 282 -0.03 10.14 -10.25
N ILE A 283 -1.16 10.84 -10.15
CA ILE A 283 -1.31 12.01 -9.25
C ILE A 283 -1.04 11.58 -7.80
N THR A 284 -1.52 10.40 -7.44
CA THR A 284 -1.34 9.87 -6.10
C THR A 284 0.10 9.43 -5.81
N LEU A 285 0.80 8.86 -6.80
CA LEU A 285 2.23 8.60 -6.72
C LEU A 285 3.04 9.88 -6.52
N VAL A 286 2.73 10.93 -7.29
CA VAL A 286 3.35 12.25 -7.17
C VAL A 286 3.13 12.81 -5.77
N HIS A 287 1.89 12.80 -5.29
CA HIS A 287 1.56 13.27 -3.94
C HIS A 287 2.34 12.49 -2.87
N THR A 288 2.40 11.17 -3.01
CA THR A 288 3.18 10.29 -2.10
C THR A 288 4.67 10.65 -2.13
N ALA A 289 5.23 10.90 -3.30
CA ALA A 289 6.63 11.30 -3.48
C ALA A 289 6.96 12.63 -2.78
N ILE A 290 6.09 13.62 -2.95
CA ILE A 290 6.23 14.93 -2.30
C ILE A 290 6.19 14.76 -0.78
N ASN A 291 5.28 13.94 -0.26
CA ASN A 291 5.18 13.67 1.17
C ASN A 291 6.46 13.03 1.73
N ILE A 292 7.01 12.03 1.04
CA ILE A 292 8.24 11.38 1.50
C ILE A 292 9.42 12.35 1.46
N LEU A 293 9.51 13.19 0.43
CA LEU A 293 10.55 14.22 0.37
C LEU A 293 10.44 15.21 1.54
N LEU A 294 9.23 15.64 1.89
CA LEU A 294 8.98 16.46 3.07
C LEU A 294 9.44 15.76 4.35
N ASP A 295 9.08 14.49 4.55
CA ASP A 295 9.49 13.76 5.74
C ASP A 295 11.00 13.56 5.82
N LEU A 296 11.66 13.24 4.71
CA LEU A 296 13.11 13.12 4.64
C LEU A 296 13.79 14.43 5.05
N VAL A 297 13.31 15.56 4.51
CA VAL A 297 13.76 16.92 4.82
C VAL A 297 13.54 17.27 6.30
N HIS A 298 12.40 16.91 6.87
CA HIS A 298 12.11 17.11 8.28
C HIS A 298 12.92 16.19 9.21
N SER A 299 13.31 15.01 8.72
CA SER A 299 14.07 14.04 9.50
C SER A 299 15.57 14.36 9.60
N ASP A 300 16.16 14.99 8.57
CA ASP A 300 17.59 15.30 8.54
C ASP A 300 17.91 16.61 7.77
N PRO A 301 18.43 17.66 8.44
CA PRO A 301 18.80 18.93 7.80
C PRO A 301 19.82 18.83 6.67
N LYS A 302 20.62 17.75 6.62
CA LYS A 302 21.57 17.53 5.52
C LYS A 302 20.86 17.21 4.22
N ILE A 303 19.72 16.52 4.26
CA ILE A 303 18.89 16.23 3.09
C ILE A 303 18.32 17.54 2.53
N LEU A 304 17.80 18.43 3.39
CA LEU A 304 17.36 19.76 2.97
C LEU A 304 18.48 20.55 2.29
N SER A 305 19.69 20.51 2.86
CA SER A 305 20.85 21.19 2.32
C SER A 305 21.26 20.64 0.95
N GLN A 306 21.10 19.34 0.71
CA GLN A 306 21.35 18.72 -0.59
C GLN A 306 20.28 19.12 -1.61
N LEU A 307 19.00 19.06 -1.25
CA LEU A 307 17.91 19.49 -2.12
C LEU A 307 18.02 20.96 -2.51
N LYS A 308 18.36 21.86 -1.57
CA LYS A 308 18.62 23.28 -1.87
C LYS A 308 19.74 23.48 -2.88
N LYS A 309 20.79 22.65 -2.85
CA LYS A 309 21.88 22.70 -3.85
C LYS A 309 21.42 22.24 -5.23
N GLN A 310 20.45 21.31 -5.30
CA GLN A 310 19.86 20.82 -6.55
C GLN A 310 18.72 21.73 -7.07
N ALA A 311 18.13 22.55 -6.19
CA ALA A 311 17.08 23.51 -6.48
C ALA A 311 17.68 24.90 -6.77
N ASN A 312 18.32 25.06 -7.92
CA ASN A 312 18.63 26.38 -8.49
C ASN A 312 17.44 26.92 -9.32
N ASP A 313 17.47 28.20 -9.73
CA ASP A 313 16.35 28.86 -10.42
C ASP A 313 15.87 28.13 -11.69
N ASP A 314 16.76 27.42 -12.37
CA ASP A 314 16.49 26.58 -13.56
C ASP A 314 16.20 25.10 -13.24
N SER A 315 15.97 24.78 -11.96
CA SER A 315 15.78 23.40 -11.54
C SER A 315 14.43 22.88 -12.00
N LYS A 316 14.47 21.78 -12.77
CA LYS A 316 13.27 21.01 -13.14
C LYS A 316 12.42 20.61 -11.92
N LEU A 317 13.04 20.43 -10.75
CA LEU A 317 12.29 20.14 -9.53
C LEU A 317 11.39 21.32 -9.13
N LEU A 318 11.91 22.55 -9.15
CA LEU A 318 11.12 23.74 -8.82
C LEU A 318 10.01 23.99 -9.85
N GLU A 319 10.29 23.76 -11.14
CA GLU A 319 9.28 23.84 -12.19
C GLU A 319 8.11 22.88 -11.94
N VAL A 320 8.42 21.61 -11.67
CA VAL A 320 7.42 20.58 -11.38
C VAL A 320 6.61 20.89 -10.13
N LEU A 321 7.28 21.30 -9.05
CA LEU A 321 6.57 21.66 -7.82
C LEU A 321 5.67 22.89 -8.01
N ARG A 322 6.10 23.89 -8.79
CA ARG A 322 5.26 25.04 -9.17
C ARG A 322 4.05 24.60 -9.98
N GLN A 323 4.20 23.67 -10.92
CA GLN A 323 3.07 23.11 -11.67
C GLN A 323 2.05 22.44 -10.72
N PHE A 324 2.50 21.56 -9.82
CA PHE A 324 1.60 20.89 -8.88
C PHE A 324 0.98 21.81 -7.84
N SER A 325 1.68 22.85 -7.40
CA SER A 325 1.12 23.85 -6.47
C SER A 325 -0.06 24.63 -7.08
N ASN A 326 -0.05 24.79 -8.41
CA ASN A 326 -1.10 25.47 -9.17
C ASN A 326 -2.20 24.52 -9.68
N ASP A 327 -2.10 23.22 -9.42
CA ASP A 327 -3.04 22.21 -9.92
C ASP A 327 -4.26 22.05 -9.03
N ASN A 328 -5.41 22.60 -9.43
CA ASN A 328 -6.65 22.57 -8.65
C ASN A 328 -7.31 21.17 -8.50
N ARG A 329 -6.77 20.11 -9.11
CA ARG A 329 -7.38 18.77 -9.07
C ARG A 329 -7.22 18.06 -7.72
N ASN A 330 -6.15 18.34 -6.98
CA ASN A 330 -5.87 17.72 -5.69
C ASN A 330 -5.32 18.74 -4.68
N GLU A 331 -6.18 19.23 -3.80
CA GLU A 331 -5.87 20.27 -2.83
C GLU A 331 -4.78 19.86 -1.82
N LYS A 332 -4.74 18.60 -1.39
CA LYS A 332 -3.71 18.07 -0.48
C LYS A 332 -2.34 18.04 -1.15
N MET A 333 -2.28 17.60 -2.40
CA MET A 333 -1.03 17.62 -3.20
C MET A 333 -0.51 19.04 -3.37
N ARG A 334 -1.39 20.00 -3.68
CA ARG A 334 -1.01 21.42 -3.80
C ARG A 334 -0.38 21.96 -2.54
N LEU A 335 -1.00 21.70 -1.38
CA LEU A 335 -0.51 22.18 -0.09
C LEU A 335 0.90 21.65 0.21
N HIS A 336 1.13 20.35 0.00
CA HIS A 336 2.45 19.76 0.22
C HIS A 336 3.48 20.21 -0.83
N ALA A 337 3.06 20.48 -2.06
CA ALA A 337 3.94 21.11 -3.06
C ALA A 337 4.34 22.53 -2.63
N TYR A 338 3.41 23.33 -2.09
CA TYR A 338 3.73 24.65 -1.50
C TYR A 338 4.68 24.53 -0.31
N GLU A 339 4.45 23.57 0.59
CA GLU A 339 5.32 23.32 1.75
C GLU A 339 6.75 23.02 1.29
N LEU A 340 6.91 22.09 0.35
CA LEU A 340 8.24 21.73 -0.16
C LEU A 340 8.90 22.89 -0.90
N LEU A 341 8.14 23.65 -1.72
CA LEU A 341 8.65 24.87 -2.36
C LEU A 341 9.17 25.88 -1.34
N SER A 342 8.39 26.16 -0.28
CA SER A 342 8.76 27.13 0.76
C SER A 342 10.04 26.74 1.51
N LEU A 343 10.34 25.44 1.58
CA LEU A 343 11.57 24.94 2.18
C LEU A 343 12.77 25.06 1.24
N LEU A 344 12.56 25.04 -0.09
CA LEU A 344 13.62 25.01 -1.09
C LEU A 344 14.04 26.39 -1.59
N VAL A 345 13.11 27.34 -1.73
CA VAL A 345 13.39 28.69 -2.23
C VAL A 345 13.44 29.71 -1.07
N PRO A 346 14.13 30.85 -1.25
CA PRO A 346 14.08 31.95 -0.29
C PRO A 346 12.64 32.43 -0.04
N GLU A 347 12.36 32.87 1.19
CA GLU A 347 11.03 33.32 1.60
C GLU A 347 10.52 34.47 0.72
N GLU A 348 11.41 35.42 0.38
CA GLU A 348 11.04 36.56 -0.46
C GLU A 348 10.60 36.13 -1.87
N GLU A 349 11.27 35.12 -2.44
CA GLU A 349 10.90 34.56 -3.74
C GLU A 349 9.58 33.78 -3.66
N PHE A 350 9.41 32.99 -2.60
CA PHE A 350 8.19 32.22 -2.37
C PHE A 350 6.97 33.15 -2.26
N VAL A 351 7.06 34.21 -1.46
CA VAL A 351 5.97 35.18 -1.25
C VAL A 351 5.72 36.03 -2.50
N ALA A 352 6.76 36.36 -3.28
CA ALA A 352 6.59 37.09 -4.53
C ALA A 352 5.89 36.24 -5.62
N ALA A 353 6.20 34.95 -5.67
CA ALA A 353 5.66 34.04 -6.68
C ALA A 353 4.26 33.49 -6.34
N ASN A 354 3.89 33.46 -5.05
CA ASN A 354 2.68 32.82 -4.58
C ASN A 354 1.81 33.78 -3.77
N ASP A 355 0.50 33.79 -4.06
CA ASP A 355 -0.46 34.60 -3.31
C ASP A 355 -0.65 34.01 -1.91
N ALA A 356 -0.01 34.64 -0.91
CA ALA A 356 -0.03 34.19 0.48
C ALA A 356 -1.46 34.04 1.04
N ALA A 357 -2.42 34.87 0.59
CA ALA A 357 -3.80 34.77 1.03
C ALA A 357 -4.45 33.47 0.53
N LYS A 358 -4.21 33.10 -0.74
CA LYS A 358 -4.73 31.86 -1.33
C LYS A 358 -4.10 30.61 -0.73
N VAL A 359 -2.80 30.63 -0.46
CA VAL A 359 -2.11 29.50 0.21
C VAL A 359 -2.67 29.32 1.62
N THR A 360 -2.88 30.42 2.35
CA THR A 360 -3.47 30.39 3.69
C THR A 360 -4.91 29.87 3.67
N GLU A 361 -5.72 30.32 2.70
CA GLU A 361 -7.10 29.85 2.53
C GLU A 361 -7.15 28.35 2.26
N LEU A 362 -6.29 27.84 1.37
CA LEU A 362 -6.17 26.42 1.08
C LEU A 362 -5.76 25.60 2.32
N PHE A 363 -4.79 26.09 3.09
CA PHE A 363 -4.38 25.45 4.35
C PHE A 363 -5.55 25.40 5.35
N VAL A 364 -6.25 26.52 5.56
CA VAL A 364 -7.38 26.61 6.49
C VAL A 364 -8.51 25.66 6.06
N LYS A 365 -8.80 25.58 4.76
CA LYS A 365 -9.78 24.64 4.21
C LYS A 365 -9.43 23.20 4.57
N ILE A 366 -8.23 22.73 4.20
CA ILE A 366 -7.77 21.36 4.48
C ILE A 366 -7.72 21.07 5.98
N PHE A 367 -7.29 22.04 6.78
CA PHE A 367 -7.25 21.92 8.24
C PHE A 367 -8.66 21.77 8.84
N ASN A 368 -9.63 22.54 8.36
CA ASN A 368 -11.02 22.42 8.79
C ASN A 368 -11.62 21.07 8.38
N GLU A 369 -11.36 20.59 7.16
CA GLU A 369 -11.77 19.26 6.71
C GLU A 369 -11.18 18.16 7.60
N ALA A 370 -9.88 18.23 7.93
CA ALA A 370 -9.23 17.28 8.83
C ALA A 370 -9.81 17.32 10.26
N LEU A 371 -10.19 18.51 10.74
CA LEU A 371 -10.85 18.68 12.03
C LEU A 371 -12.28 18.11 12.03
N GLU A 372 -13.02 18.23 10.93
CA GLU A 372 -14.35 17.65 10.76
C GLU A 372 -14.29 16.12 10.66
N GLU A 373 -13.36 15.58 9.86
CA GLU A 373 -13.09 14.13 9.81
C GLU A 373 -12.64 13.58 11.18
N GLY A 374 -11.88 14.36 11.96
CA GLY A 374 -11.50 14.03 13.34
C GLY A 374 -12.67 14.09 14.32
N LYS A 375 -13.66 14.95 14.07
CA LYS A 375 -14.90 15.02 14.87
C LYS A 375 -15.86 13.87 14.55
N ASP A 376 -15.95 13.41 13.31
CA ASP A 376 -16.82 12.28 12.94
C ASP A 376 -16.38 10.96 13.60
N ARG A 377 -15.06 10.68 13.66
CA ARG A 377 -14.54 9.52 14.42
C ARG A 377 -14.73 9.65 15.94
N THR A 378 -14.79 10.87 16.47
CA THR A 378 -15.03 11.09 17.89
C THR A 378 -16.54 11.05 18.21
N ALA A 379 -17.39 11.47 17.28
CA ALA A 379 -18.85 11.47 17.40
C ALA A 379 -19.45 10.06 17.28
N GLU A 380 -18.95 9.20 16.39
CA GLU A 380 -19.37 7.78 16.32
C GLU A 380 -18.93 6.98 17.56
N ASN A 381 -17.70 7.19 18.05
CA ASN A 381 -17.23 6.57 19.29
C ASN A 381 -17.94 7.11 20.55
N LEU A 382 -18.31 8.40 20.58
CA LEU A 382 -19.16 8.97 21.65
C LEU A 382 -20.61 8.49 21.57
N MET A 383 -21.16 8.26 20.38
CA MET A 383 -22.52 7.75 20.18
C MET A 383 -22.63 6.25 20.51
N GLN A 384 -21.59 5.46 20.25
CA GLN A 384 -21.52 4.07 20.72
C GLN A 384 -21.30 4.00 22.24
N GLY A 385 -20.51 4.91 22.81
CA GLY A 385 -20.35 5.04 24.27
C GLY A 385 -21.56 5.60 25.02
N LEU A 386 -22.56 6.15 24.32
CA LEU A 386 -23.82 6.67 24.90
C LEU A 386 -25.02 5.71 24.71
N LYS A 387 -24.81 4.54 24.09
CA LYS A 387 -25.80 3.45 23.99
C LYS A 387 -25.45 2.21 24.83
N GLY A 388 -24.43 2.29 25.68
CA GLY A 388 -24.10 1.31 26.71
C GLY A 388 -24.31 1.88 28.11
#